data_AF-A0A2H1FF40-F1
#
_entry.id   AF-A0A2H1FF40-F1
#
_cell.length_a   1.000
_cell.length_b   1.000
_cell.length_c   1.000
_cell.angle_alpha   90.00
_cell.angle_beta   90.00
_cell.angle_gamma   90.00
#
_symmetry.space_group_name_H-M   'P 1'
#
loop_
_entity.id
_entity.type
_entity.pdbx_description
1 polymer ?
#
loop_
_entity_poly.entity_id
_entity_poly.type
_entity_poly.pdbx_seq_one_letter_code
_entity_poly.pdbx_strand_id
1 'polypeptide(L)'
;MIIGFGAHNATEGFGIAGPLTGILKRPTAKFLLVAGLVGGGPTFVGTVLGSLVFSNITYILFLSIAGGALIYVSMLMYNSGRKFTTNNTVMVGIFVGLCAGFVIDLIVTFGGA
;
A
#
# COMPACT_ATOMS: atom_id res chain seq x y z
N MET A 1 2.54 -13.51 -7.93
CA MET A 1 2.06 -12.12 -8.15
C MET A 1 0.74 -11.81 -7.43
N ILE A 2 -0.37 -12.51 -7.68
CA ILE A 2 -1.71 -12.13 -7.12
C ILE A 2 -1.78 -12.18 -5.58
N ILE A 3 -1.20 -13.21 -4.95
CA ILE A 3 -1.27 -13.39 -3.49
C ILE A 3 -0.49 -12.29 -2.75
N GLY A 4 0.76 -12.05 -3.15
CA GLY A 4 1.58 -10.97 -2.57
C GLY A 4 0.96 -9.59 -2.79
N PHE A 5 0.43 -9.35 -4.00
CA PHE A 5 -0.31 -8.12 -4.32
C PHE A 5 -1.52 -7.92 -3.40
N GLY A 6 -2.39 -8.94 -3.29
CA GLY A 6 -3.55 -8.87 -2.40
C GLY A 6 -3.17 -8.66 -0.92
N ALA A 7 -2.11 -9.32 -0.46
CA ALA A 7 -1.65 -9.21 0.93
C ALA A 7 -1.18 -7.79 1.28
N HIS A 8 -0.35 -7.13 0.46
CA HIS A 8 0.10 -5.76 0.80
C HIS A 8 -1.05 -4.75 0.71
N ASN A 9 -1.92 -4.83 -0.31
CA ASN A 9 -3.09 -3.95 -0.44
C ASN A 9 -4.04 -4.09 0.77
N ALA A 10 -4.20 -5.30 1.32
CA ALA A 10 -4.98 -5.51 2.54
C ALA A 10 -4.36 -4.81 3.75
N THR A 11 -3.03 -4.83 3.89
CA THR A 11 -2.33 -4.14 4.99
C THR A 11 -2.35 -2.62 4.86
N GLU A 12 -2.41 -2.07 3.64
CA GLU A 12 -2.60 -0.63 3.41
C GLU A 12 -3.96 -0.14 3.93
N GLY A 13 -4.96 -1.03 3.97
CA GLY A 13 -6.26 -0.78 4.61
C GLY A 13 -6.15 -0.41 6.09
N PHE A 14 -5.13 -0.88 6.81
CA PHE A 14 -4.88 -0.47 8.20
C PHE A 14 -4.44 1.00 8.29
N GLY A 15 -3.70 1.50 7.30
CA GLY A 15 -3.33 2.91 7.23
C GLY A 15 -4.54 3.82 7.02
N ILE A 16 -5.53 3.35 6.26
CA ILE A 16 -6.81 4.05 6.05
C ILE A 16 -7.67 4.00 7.32
N ALA A 17 -7.72 2.84 7.99
CA ALA A 17 -8.54 2.63 9.17
C ALA A 17 -7.95 3.26 10.45
N GLY A 18 -6.63 3.37 10.58
CA GLY A 18 -5.94 3.84 11.78
C GLY A 18 -6.43 5.19 12.31
N PRO A 19 -6.54 6.25 11.48
CA PRO A 19 -7.09 7.53 11.91
C PRO A 19 -8.57 7.46 12.32
N LEU A 20 -9.31 6.45 11.87
CA LEU A 20 -10.74 6.28 12.13
C LEU A 20 -11.04 5.65 13.49
N THR A 21 -10.06 5.00 14.13
CA THR A 21 -10.28 4.33 15.42
C THR A 21 -10.27 5.30 16.61
N GLY A 22 -9.72 6.51 16.44
CA GLY A 22 -9.60 7.52 17.51
C GLY A 22 -10.70 8.59 17.51
N ILE A 23 -11.67 8.53 16.59
CA ILE A 23 -12.68 9.58 16.44
C ILE A 23 -13.89 9.29 17.35
N LEU A 24 -14.38 10.30 18.08
CA LEU A 24 -15.54 10.18 18.98
C LEU A 24 -16.82 9.72 18.26
N LYS A 25 -16.96 10.07 16.97
CA LYS A 25 -18.11 9.71 16.14
C LYS A 25 -17.71 8.59 15.19
N ARG A 26 -18.40 7.44 15.31
CA ARG A 26 -18.14 6.28 14.44
C ARG A 26 -18.35 6.65 12.97
N PRO A 27 -17.44 6.23 12.07
CA PRO A 27 -17.59 6.46 10.64
C PRO A 27 -18.83 5.72 10.10
N THR A 28 -19.59 6.38 9.23
CA THR A 28 -20.76 5.79 8.57
C THR A 28 -20.35 4.68 7.61
N ALA A 29 -21.16 3.62 7.47
CA ALA A 29 -20.92 2.55 6.50
C ALA A 29 -20.70 3.08 5.06
N LYS A 30 -21.42 4.14 4.67
CA LYS A 30 -21.23 4.83 3.37
C LYS A 30 -19.82 5.40 3.22
N PHE A 31 -19.25 5.98 4.28
CA PHE A 31 -17.90 6.52 4.24
C PHE A 31 -16.87 5.40 4.10
N LEU A 32 -17.02 4.30 4.84
CA LEU A 32 -16.13 3.14 4.73
C LEU A 32 -16.17 2.51 3.35
N LEU A 33 -17.36 2.41 2.75
CA LEU A 33 -17.53 1.90 1.38
C LEU A 33 -16.80 2.80 0.38
N VAL A 34 -16.98 4.12 0.46
CA VAL A 34 -16.28 5.07 -0.42
C VAL A 34 -14.77 5.02 -0.20
N ALA A 35 -14.31 4.98 1.05
CA ALA A 35 -12.88 4.88 1.36
C ALA A 35 -12.27 3.58 0.78
N GLY A 36 -12.97 2.46 0.92
CA GLY A 36 -12.57 1.19 0.30
C GLY A 36 -12.57 1.24 -1.23
N LEU A 37 -13.57 1.88 -1.85
CA LEU A 37 -13.61 2.08 -3.31
C LEU A 37 -12.49 2.99 -3.82
N VAL A 38 -12.13 4.03 -3.06
CA VAL A 38 -11.01 4.90 -3.45
C VAL A 38 -9.68 4.16 -3.27
N GLY A 39 -9.54 3.34 -2.21
CA GLY A 39 -8.35 2.52 -1.99
C GLY A 39 -8.17 1.40 -3.02
N GLY A 40 -9.24 0.66 -3.36
CA GLY A 40 -9.15 -0.53 -4.22
C GLY A 40 -9.66 -0.36 -5.66
N GLY A 41 -10.55 0.61 -5.90
CA GLY A 41 -11.18 0.82 -7.21
C GLY A 41 -10.19 1.16 -8.32
N PRO A 42 -9.26 2.12 -8.15
CA PRO A 42 -8.24 2.41 -9.15
C PRO A 42 -7.38 1.19 -9.49
N THR A 43 -7.02 0.38 -8.49
CA THR A 43 -6.28 -0.87 -8.66
C THR A 43 -7.06 -1.90 -9.48
N PHE A 44 -8.36 -2.06 -9.20
CA PHE A 44 -9.22 -2.96 -9.97
C PHE A 44 -9.30 -2.53 -11.44
N VAL A 45 -9.59 -1.25 -11.69
CA VAL A 45 -9.65 -0.71 -13.06
C VAL A 45 -8.31 -0.84 -13.78
N GLY A 46 -7.21 -0.53 -13.10
CA GLY A 46 -5.86 -0.68 -13.62
C GLY A 46 -5.53 -2.12 -14.00
N THR A 47 -5.97 -3.10 -13.19
CA THR A 47 -5.77 -4.54 -13.47
C THR A 47 -6.55 -5.00 -14.69
N VAL A 48 -7.81 -4.57 -14.83
CA VAL A 48 -8.64 -4.88 -16.01
C VAL A 48 -8.02 -4.29 -17.27
N LEU A 49 -7.64 -3.01 -17.24
CA LEU A 49 -7.01 -2.35 -18.39
C LEU A 49 -5.64 -2.96 -18.72
N GLY A 50 -4.81 -3.24 -17.72
CA GLY A 50 -3.51 -3.86 -17.89
C GLY A 50 -3.59 -5.29 -18.44
N SER A 51 -4.70 -6.00 -18.21
CA SER A 51 -4.94 -7.32 -18.80
C SER A 51 -5.34 -7.25 -20.29
N LEU A 52 -5.73 -6.08 -20.78
CA LEU A 52 -6.19 -5.87 -22.17
C LEU A 52 -5.11 -5.23 -23.06
N VAL A 53 -4.13 -4.53 -22.47
CA VAL A 53 -3.09 -3.77 -23.21
C VAL A 53 -1.72 -4.39 -22.99
N PHE A 54 -1.09 -4.87 -24.07
CA PHE A 54 0.23 -5.50 -24.03
C PHE A 54 1.26 -4.64 -24.77
N SER A 55 2.05 -3.84 -24.03
CA SER A 55 3.17 -3.08 -24.56
C SER A 55 4.28 -2.95 -23.51
N ASN A 56 5.50 -3.33 -23.89
CA ASN A 56 6.65 -3.29 -22.99
C ASN A 56 6.99 -1.84 -22.57
N ILE A 57 6.89 -0.89 -23.51
CA ILE A 57 7.15 0.53 -23.22
C ILE A 57 6.16 1.06 -22.19
N THR A 58 4.87 0.76 -22.37
CA THR A 58 3.81 1.18 -21.44
C THR A 58 3.98 0.56 -20.06
N TYR A 59 4.37 -0.72 -20.01
CA TYR A 59 4.67 -1.41 -18.75
C TYR A 59 5.82 -0.73 -17.98
N ILE A 60 6.96 -0.51 -18.64
CA ILE A 60 8.12 0.15 -18.01
C ILE A 60 7.77 1.57 -17.56
N LEU A 61 7.03 2.32 -18.37
CA LEU A 61 6.61 3.69 -18.06
C LEU A 61 5.75 3.71 -16.79
N PHE A 62 4.71 2.89 -16.71
CA PHE A 62 3.85 2.84 -15.52
C PHE A 62 4.59 2.32 -14.29
N LEU A 63 5.47 1.33 -14.44
CA LEU A 63 6.27 0.83 -13.33
C LEU A 63 7.22 1.90 -12.78
N SER A 64 7.84 2.69 -13.66
CA SER A 64 8.74 3.80 -13.27
C SER A 64 7.99 4.89 -12.53
N ILE A 65 6.79 5.27 -13.01
CA ILE A 65 5.93 6.25 -12.34
C ILE A 65 5.47 5.72 -10.97
N ALA A 66 5.06 4.44 -10.90
CA ALA A 66 4.64 3.81 -9.65
C ALA A 66 5.77 3.81 -8.61
N GLY A 67 7.00 3.47 -9.01
CA GLY A 67 8.17 3.54 -8.13
C GLY A 67 8.40 4.95 -7.58
N GLY A 68 8.32 5.98 -8.42
CA GLY A 68 8.43 7.38 -7.97
C GLY A 68 7.31 7.80 -7.01
N ALA A 69 6.07 7.39 -7.29
CA ALA A 69 4.92 7.66 -6.42
C ALA A 69 5.06 7.00 -5.04
N LEU A 70 5.55 5.75 -4.97
CA LEU A 70 5.79 5.05 -3.70
C LEU A 70 6.83 5.77 -2.85
N ILE A 71 7.92 6.27 -3.44
CA ILE A 71 8.94 7.04 -2.71
C ILE A 71 8.33 8.34 -2.16
N TYR A 72 7.59 9.07 -2.99
CA TYR A 72 6.94 10.31 -2.59
C TYR A 72 5.97 10.12 -1.42
N VAL A 73 5.06 9.15 -1.52
CA VAL A 73 4.07 8.84 -0.47
C VAL A 73 4.75 8.35 0.79
N SER A 74 5.78 7.49 0.69
CA SER A 74 6.53 7.00 1.84
C SER A 74 7.20 8.15 2.61
N MET A 75 7.80 9.11 1.90
CA MET A 75 8.37 10.31 2.52
C MET A 75 7.31 11.21 3.17
N LEU A 76 6.14 11.34 2.53
CA LEU A 76 5.01 12.09 3.09
C LEU A 76 4.50 11.44 4.38
N MET A 77 4.35 10.11 4.38
CA MET A 77 3.96 9.34 5.56
C MET A 77 4.99 9.41 6.68
N TYR A 78 6.28 9.32 6.35
CA TYR A 78 7.37 9.52 7.31
C TYR A 78 7.28 10.90 7.98
N ASN A 79 7.17 11.97 7.19
CA ASN A 79 7.08 13.34 7.70
C ASN A 79 5.82 13.55 8.57
N SER A 80 4.70 12.94 8.18
CA SER A 80 3.47 12.95 8.98
C SER A 80 3.64 12.17 10.30
N GLY A 81 4.18 10.95 10.25
CA GLY A 81 4.33 10.05 11.40
C GLY A 81 5.26 10.60 12.50
N ARG A 82 6.31 11.33 12.13
CA ARG A 82 7.22 12.00 13.08
C ARG A 82 6.52 13.04 13.98
N LYS A 83 5.32 13.50 13.62
CA LYS A 83 4.54 14.41 14.47
C LYS A 83 3.87 13.70 15.65
N PHE A 84 3.72 12.38 15.57
CA PHE A 84 2.98 11.58 16.56
C PHE A 84 3.88 10.70 17.43
N THR A 85 5.15 10.51 17.06
CA THR A 85 6.10 9.69 17.82
C THR A 85 7.55 10.08 17.56
N THR A 86 8.48 9.50 18.31
CA THR A 86 9.90 9.80 18.18
C THR A 86 10.48 9.26 16.87
N ASN A 87 11.51 9.92 16.37
CA ASN A 87 12.18 9.51 15.14
C ASN A 87 12.73 8.07 15.23
N ASN A 88 13.22 7.67 16.40
CA ASN A 88 13.76 6.33 16.62
C ASN A 88 12.68 5.26 16.45
N THR A 89 11.50 5.47 17.02
CA THR A 89 10.36 4.54 16.88
C THR A 89 9.90 4.43 15.43
N VAL A 90 9.83 5.55 14.69
CA VAL A 90 9.46 5.51 13.26
C VAL A 90 10.49 4.73 12.45
N MET A 91 11.79 4.96 12.68
CA MET A 91 12.86 4.25 11.98
C MET A 91 12.84 2.75 12.26
N VAL A 92 12.64 2.34 13.52
CA VAL A 92 12.47 0.92 13.88
C VAL A 92 11.25 0.33 13.17
N GLY A 93 10.12 1.04 13.14
CA GLY A 93 8.92 0.61 12.44
C GLY A 93 9.16 0.40 10.93
N ILE A 94 9.84 1.34 10.27
CA ILE A 94 10.21 1.23 8.85
C ILE A 94 11.15 0.04 8.63
N PHE A 95 12.15 -0.14 9.48
CA PHE A 95 13.09 -1.25 9.36
C PHE A 95 12.40 -2.60 9.52
N VAL A 96 11.57 -2.77 10.55
CA VAL A 96 10.80 -4.00 10.77
C VAL A 96 9.83 -4.25 9.61
N GLY A 97 9.15 -3.22 9.12
CA GLY A 97 8.26 -3.33 7.96
C GLY A 97 8.99 -3.77 6.69
N LEU A 98 10.18 -3.23 6.44
CA LEU A 98 11.02 -3.62 5.31
C LEU A 98 11.51 -5.07 5.43
N CYS A 99 11.98 -5.48 6.61
CA CYS A 99 12.34 -6.87 6.88
C CYS A 99 11.15 -7.81 6.67
N ALA A 100 9.96 -7.46 7.17
CA ALA A 100 8.75 -8.25 6.98
C ALA A 100 8.41 -8.40 5.49
N GLY A 101 8.51 -7.32 4.71
CA GLY A 101 8.33 -7.34 3.26
C GLY A 101 9.27 -8.33 2.57
N PHE A 102 10.57 -8.27 2.86
CA PHE A 102 11.56 -9.20 2.30
C PHE A 102 11.31 -10.65 2.74
N VAL A 103 10.92 -10.88 4.00
CA VAL A 103 10.62 -12.23 4.49
C VAL A 103 9.40 -12.80 3.79
N ILE A 104 8.35 -12.00 3.57
CA ILE A 104 7.16 -12.44 2.84
C ILE A 104 7.52 -12.77 1.38
N ASP A 105 8.31 -11.92 0.73
CA ASP A 105 8.78 -12.17 -0.64
C ASP A 105 9.58 -13.47 -0.73
N LEU A 106 10.52 -13.68 0.19
CA LEU A 106 11.33 -14.90 0.29
C LEU A 106 10.47 -16.15 0.49
N ILE A 107 9.46 -16.09 1.36
CA ILE A 107 8.51 -17.18 1.59
C ILE A 107 7.74 -17.49 0.30
N VAL A 108 7.29 -16.47 -0.43
CA VAL A 108 6.57 -16.64 -1.70
C VAL A 108 7.47 -17.28 -2.77
N THR A 109 8.73 -16.84 -2.89
CA THR A 109 9.70 -17.42 -3.83
C THR A 109 10.01 -18.89 -3.48
N PHE A 110 10.27 -19.22 -2.21
CA PHE A 110 10.52 -20.61 -1.81
C PHE A 110 9.28 -21.50 -1.86
N GLY A 111 8.08 -20.91 -1.74
CA GLY A 111 6.80 -21.60 -1.89
C GLY A 111 6.46 -22.01 -3.33
N GLY A 112 7.30 -21.69 -4.31
CA GLY A 112 7.16 -22.15 -5.70
C GLY A 112 6.35 -21.22 -6.61
N ALA A 113 6.30 -19.93 -6.29
CA ALA A 113 5.73 -18.90 -7.17
C ALA A 113 6.72 -18.42 -8.24
#